data_AF-A0A851GTJ3-F1
#
_entry.id   AF-A0A851GTJ3-F1
#
_cell.length_a   1.000
_cell.length_b   1.000
_cell.length_c   1.000
_cell.angle_alpha   90.00
_cell.angle_beta   90.00
_cell.angle_gamma   90.00
#
_symmetry.space_group_name_H-M   'P 1'
#
loop_
_entity.id
_entity.type
_entity.pdbx_description
1 polymer ?
#
loop_
_entity_poly.entity_id
_entity_poly.type
_entity_poly.pdbx_seq_one_letter_code
_entity_poly.pdbx_strand_id
1 'polypeptide(L)'
;MTQRGIWIAVTLLGLAPASWATNGYFANGYGVKSEGIAGIGIALPQDTLAIASNPAGLTSVGNRLDVGVNLFTPKRSATISGNGAGLNGQYDGNATRDFVIPELGYSQQLTPELVAGIALYGNGGMNTDYQRNPFAAVGGKGSAGVELSQLFVSPAIAWKLNETQSLGVALNLAYQTFTAKGLDGFASFSSSSANLDSNQRDSSTGVGLRLGWTGKLAEQWTLGAT
;
A
#
# COMPACT_ATOMS: atom_id res chain seq x y z
N MET A 1 -13.82 -46.17 -22.15
CA MET A 1 -14.54 -44.90 -21.96
C MET A 1 -13.51 -43.84 -21.58
N THR A 2 -13.11 -43.00 -22.53
CA THR A 2 -12.12 -41.93 -22.35
C THR A 2 -12.83 -40.60 -22.55
N GLN A 3 -13.21 -39.92 -21.47
CA GLN A 3 -13.69 -38.55 -21.54
C GLN A 3 -12.47 -37.62 -21.67
N ARG A 4 -12.31 -37.03 -22.86
CA ARG A 4 -11.38 -35.93 -23.10
C ARG A 4 -12.00 -34.65 -22.54
N GLY A 5 -11.46 -34.14 -21.43
CA GLY A 5 -11.85 -32.85 -20.87
C GLY A 5 -11.42 -31.72 -21.80
N ILE A 6 -12.39 -30.92 -22.26
CA ILE A 6 -12.13 -29.69 -23.01
C ILE A 6 -11.81 -28.60 -21.99
N TRP A 7 -10.56 -28.18 -21.95
CA TRP A 7 -10.12 -27.01 -21.18
C TRP A 7 -10.48 -25.76 -21.96
N ILE A 8 -11.53 -25.05 -21.53
CA ILE A 8 -11.83 -23.72 -22.06
C ILE A 8 -11.10 -22.70 -21.18
N ALA A 9 -9.93 -22.26 -21.63
CA ALA A 9 -9.27 -21.10 -21.07
C ALA A 9 -10.00 -19.84 -21.56
N VAL A 10 -10.90 -19.29 -20.75
CA VAL A 10 -11.51 -17.98 -21.02
C VAL A 10 -10.56 -16.91 -20.50
N THR A 11 -9.73 -16.37 -21.40
CA THR A 11 -8.91 -15.19 -21.10
C THR A 11 -9.78 -13.95 -21.28
N LEU A 12 -10.40 -13.47 -20.19
CA LEU A 12 -11.00 -12.13 -20.14
C LEU A 12 -9.86 -11.10 -20.08
N LEU A 13 -9.31 -10.76 -21.24
CA LEU A 13 -8.46 -9.58 -21.44
C LEU A 13 -9.34 -8.33 -21.30
N GLY A 14 -9.58 -7.92 -20.06
CA GLY A 14 -10.12 -6.61 -19.77
C GLY A 14 -9.17 -5.55 -20.33
N LEU A 15 -9.66 -4.75 -21.29
CA LEU A 15 -9.02 -3.52 -21.74
C LEU A 15 -9.01 -2.53 -20.57
N ALA A 16 -8.08 -2.70 -19.62
CA ALA A 16 -7.72 -1.62 -18.72
C ALA A 16 -6.99 -0.58 -19.58
N PRO A 17 -7.51 0.66 -19.72
CA PRO A 17 -6.69 1.72 -20.32
C PRO A 17 -5.40 1.77 -19.50
N ALA A 18 -4.26 1.80 -20.18
CA ALA A 18 -2.97 2.01 -19.55
C ALA A 18 -3.02 3.35 -18.80
N SER A 19 -3.39 3.31 -17.51
CA SER A 19 -3.29 4.48 -16.67
C SER A 19 -1.81 4.61 -16.35
N TRP A 20 -1.22 5.71 -16.78
CA TRP A 20 0.11 6.14 -16.38
C TRP A 20 0.04 6.69 -14.96
N ALA A 21 -0.63 5.95 -14.06
CA ALA A 21 -0.68 6.26 -12.65
C ALA A 21 0.60 5.72 -12.04
N THR A 22 1.40 6.60 -11.45
CA THR A 22 2.48 6.19 -10.56
C THR A 22 1.85 5.43 -9.39
N ASN A 23 1.86 4.11 -9.44
CA ASN A 23 1.60 3.23 -8.29
C ASN A 23 2.78 3.35 -7.33
N GLY A 24 2.93 4.52 -6.72
CA GLY A 24 4.14 4.84 -5.96
C GLY A 24 3.95 4.66 -4.47
N TYR A 25 2.80 5.12 -3.97
CA TYR A 25 2.63 5.29 -2.54
C TYR A 25 1.90 4.13 -1.84
N PHE A 26 0.92 3.52 -2.51
CA PHE A 26 0.27 2.31 -2.02
C PHE A 26 1.08 1.08 -2.41
N ALA A 27 1.22 0.13 -1.48
CA ALA A 27 1.84 -1.15 -1.77
C ALA A 27 1.08 -1.87 -2.89
N ASN A 28 1.82 -2.60 -3.74
CA ASN A 28 1.24 -3.40 -4.81
C ASN A 28 0.49 -4.64 -4.29
N GLY A 29 0.75 -5.04 -3.05
CA GLY A 29 0.02 -6.07 -2.31
C GLY A 29 0.28 -5.88 -0.81
N TYR A 30 -0.43 -6.61 0.03
CA TYR A 30 -0.16 -6.67 1.48
C TYR A 30 0.07 -8.13 1.87
N GLY A 31 1.10 -8.41 2.64
CA GLY A 31 1.63 -9.75 2.80
C GLY A 31 2.72 -10.06 1.76
N VAL A 32 3.89 -10.51 2.20
CA VAL A 32 5.00 -10.97 1.33
C VAL A 32 4.51 -11.94 0.25
N LYS A 33 3.54 -12.81 0.57
CA LYS A 33 3.00 -13.77 -0.39
C LYS A 33 2.18 -13.10 -1.50
N SER A 34 1.35 -12.11 -1.15
CA SER A 34 0.57 -11.33 -2.12
C SER A 34 1.49 -10.48 -3.00
N GLU A 35 2.47 -9.81 -2.39
CA GLU A 35 3.48 -9.04 -3.12
C GLU A 35 4.27 -9.91 -4.11
N GLY A 36 4.67 -11.12 -3.70
CA GLY A 36 5.41 -12.08 -4.52
C GLY A 36 4.66 -12.57 -5.77
N ILE A 37 3.32 -12.45 -5.79
CA ILE A 37 2.47 -12.75 -6.95
C ILE A 37 1.85 -11.49 -7.56
N ALA A 38 2.55 -10.36 -7.44
CA ALA A 38 2.18 -9.06 -8.01
C ALA A 38 0.85 -8.48 -7.49
N GLY A 39 0.52 -8.72 -6.21
CA GLY A 39 -0.62 -8.09 -5.54
C GLY A 39 -1.92 -8.87 -5.56
N ILE A 40 -1.91 -10.10 -6.09
CA ILE A 40 -3.11 -10.94 -6.11
C ILE A 40 -3.46 -11.32 -4.67
N GLY A 41 -4.63 -10.86 -4.19
CA GLY A 41 -5.07 -11.15 -2.83
C GLY A 41 -6.57 -11.00 -2.54
N ILE A 42 -7.39 -10.60 -3.51
CA ILE A 42 -8.84 -10.40 -3.28
C ILE A 42 -9.60 -11.73 -3.18
N ALA A 43 -9.33 -12.66 -4.08
CA ALA A 43 -9.97 -13.98 -4.13
C ALA A 43 -9.00 -15.12 -3.76
N LEU A 44 -7.78 -14.77 -3.33
CA LEU A 44 -6.71 -15.70 -3.02
C LEU A 44 -6.04 -15.28 -1.70
N PRO A 45 -6.71 -15.45 -0.56
CA PRO A 45 -6.10 -15.17 0.74
C PRO A 45 -4.94 -16.13 0.98
N GLN A 46 -3.75 -15.60 1.29
CA GLN A 46 -2.52 -16.39 1.47
C GLN A 46 -1.98 -16.36 2.91
N ASP A 47 -2.34 -15.34 3.67
CA ASP A 47 -1.91 -15.07 5.05
C ASP A 47 -2.90 -14.10 5.72
N THR A 48 -2.69 -13.80 7.01
CA THR A 48 -3.53 -12.90 7.80
C THR A 48 -3.57 -11.46 7.27
N LEU A 49 -2.58 -11.05 6.46
CA LEU A 49 -2.57 -9.73 5.81
C LEU A 49 -3.62 -9.62 4.71
N ALA A 50 -4.31 -10.72 4.35
CA ALA A 50 -5.54 -10.69 3.56
C ALA A 50 -6.60 -9.74 4.14
N ILE A 51 -6.60 -9.45 5.45
CA ILE A 51 -7.47 -8.39 6.04
C ILE A 51 -7.28 -7.04 5.33
N ALA A 52 -6.05 -6.72 4.93
CA ALA A 52 -5.68 -5.48 4.25
C ALA A 52 -6.15 -5.42 2.79
N SER A 53 -6.50 -6.56 2.17
CA SER A 53 -7.02 -6.64 0.81
C SER A 53 -8.51 -7.00 0.78
N ASN A 54 -8.91 -8.08 1.42
CA ASN A 54 -10.29 -8.56 1.54
C ASN A 54 -10.51 -9.29 2.88
N PRO A 55 -11.19 -8.70 3.88
CA PRO A 55 -11.39 -9.31 5.18
C PRO A 55 -12.19 -10.62 5.15
N ALA A 56 -12.98 -10.91 4.12
CA ALA A 56 -13.64 -12.21 3.99
C ALA A 56 -12.65 -13.37 3.82
N GLY A 57 -11.45 -13.09 3.29
CA GLY A 57 -10.38 -14.06 3.13
C GLY A 57 -9.89 -14.65 4.46
N LEU A 58 -10.15 -13.97 5.58
CA LEU A 58 -9.80 -14.42 6.93
C LEU A 58 -10.43 -15.77 7.29
N THR A 59 -11.58 -16.13 6.71
CA THR A 59 -12.22 -17.44 6.93
C THR A 59 -11.42 -18.62 6.36
N SER A 60 -10.47 -18.34 5.45
CA SER A 60 -9.72 -19.34 4.69
C SER A 60 -8.27 -19.52 5.16
N VAL A 61 -7.75 -18.64 6.01
CA VAL A 61 -6.33 -18.66 6.42
C VAL A 61 -6.05 -19.47 7.69
N GLY A 62 -7.08 -19.73 8.51
CA GLY A 62 -6.99 -20.50 9.75
C GLY A 62 -6.31 -19.77 10.91
N ASN A 63 -6.20 -20.44 12.07
CA ASN A 63 -5.55 -19.87 13.26
C ASN A 63 -4.05 -19.76 13.03
N ARG A 64 -3.52 -18.53 13.00
CA ARG A 64 -2.11 -18.29 12.70
C ARG A 64 -1.67 -16.90 13.13
N LEU A 65 -0.36 -16.77 13.34
CA LEU A 65 0.37 -15.52 13.43
C LEU A 65 1.29 -15.46 12.21
N ASP A 66 1.21 -14.37 11.45
CA ASP A 66 2.13 -14.07 10.36
C ASP A 66 2.94 -12.83 10.72
N VAL A 67 4.24 -12.87 10.40
CA VAL A 67 5.17 -11.76 10.58
C VAL A 67 6.01 -11.69 9.30
N GLY A 68 6.12 -10.49 8.74
CA GLY A 68 6.85 -10.24 7.51
C GLY A 68 7.60 -8.91 7.57
N VAL A 69 8.56 -8.75 6.67
CA VAL A 69 9.35 -7.53 6.52
C VAL A 69 9.64 -7.33 5.04
N ASN A 70 9.24 -6.18 4.50
CA ASN A 70 9.52 -5.80 3.12
C ASN A 70 10.67 -4.80 3.10
N LEU A 71 11.67 -5.07 2.25
CA LEU A 71 12.76 -4.13 1.98
C LEU A 71 12.45 -3.40 0.67
N PHE A 72 12.16 -2.11 0.78
CA PHE A 72 11.81 -1.27 -0.36
C PHE A 72 12.95 -0.30 -0.68
N THR A 73 13.49 -0.40 -1.90
CA THR A 73 14.62 0.44 -2.36
C THR A 73 14.26 1.14 -3.68
N PRO A 74 13.55 2.28 -3.63
CA PRO A 74 13.18 3.02 -4.84
C PRO A 74 14.38 3.80 -5.40
N LYS A 75 14.47 3.83 -6.74
CA LYS A 75 15.39 4.68 -7.50
C LYS A 75 14.65 5.90 -8.05
N ARG A 76 14.99 7.08 -7.54
CA ARG A 76 14.36 8.38 -7.87
C ARG A 76 15.37 9.32 -8.50
N SER A 77 14.99 10.02 -9.55
CA SER A 77 15.81 11.06 -10.17
C SER A 77 14.92 12.10 -10.81
N ALA A 78 15.37 13.35 -10.86
CA ALA A 78 14.68 14.44 -11.54
C ALA A 78 15.63 15.14 -12.51
N THR A 79 15.14 15.51 -13.69
CA THR A 79 15.88 16.36 -14.64
C THR A 79 15.07 17.62 -14.91
N ILE A 80 15.71 18.77 -14.72
CA ILE A 80 15.14 20.08 -15.05
C ILE A 80 15.90 20.63 -16.26
N SER A 81 15.18 21.05 -17.29
CA SER A 81 15.74 21.61 -18.51
C SER A 81 14.86 22.76 -19.03
N GLY A 82 15.47 23.77 -19.64
CA GLY A 82 14.74 24.91 -20.23
C GLY A 82 14.11 25.85 -19.20
N ASN A 83 14.50 25.78 -17.93
CA ASN A 83 13.98 26.64 -16.88
C ASN A 83 14.74 27.98 -16.83
N GLY A 84 13.99 29.10 -16.85
CA GLY A 84 14.53 30.46 -16.82
C GLY A 84 15.01 30.96 -15.45
N ALA A 85 14.75 30.21 -14.38
CA ALA A 85 15.18 30.54 -13.02
C ALA A 85 16.50 29.86 -12.61
N GLY A 86 17.24 29.28 -13.56
CA GLY A 86 18.55 28.67 -13.29
C GLY A 86 18.49 27.31 -12.60
N LEU A 87 17.33 26.63 -12.60
CA LEU A 87 17.13 25.35 -11.91
C LEU A 87 17.61 24.13 -12.72
N ASN A 88 18.10 24.34 -13.94
CA ASN A 88 18.48 23.26 -14.85
C ASN A 88 19.54 22.33 -14.24
N GLY A 89 19.35 21.03 -14.38
CA GLY A 89 20.26 20.02 -13.84
C GLY A 89 19.63 18.64 -13.66
N GLN A 90 20.47 17.65 -13.35
CA GLN A 90 20.06 16.29 -12.98
C GLN A 90 20.23 16.07 -11.48
N TYR A 91 19.15 15.74 -10.78
CA TYR A 91 19.11 15.62 -9.33
C TYR A 91 18.83 14.18 -8.93
N ASP A 92 19.66 13.63 -8.05
CA ASP A 92 19.48 12.32 -7.45
C ASP A 92 18.61 12.46 -6.20
N GLY A 93 17.46 11.77 -6.19
CA GLY A 93 16.50 11.79 -5.10
C GLY A 93 16.71 10.68 -4.07
N ASN A 94 17.83 9.96 -4.10
CA ASN A 94 18.07 8.74 -3.32
C ASN A 94 18.98 8.91 -2.09
N ALA A 95 19.10 10.12 -1.52
CA ALA A 95 19.92 10.31 -0.31
C ALA A 95 19.44 9.44 0.87
N THR A 96 18.12 9.26 0.98
CA THR A 96 17.49 8.19 1.76
C THR A 96 16.92 7.18 0.77
N ARG A 97 17.38 5.91 0.80
CA ARG A 97 17.06 4.91 -0.24
C ARG A 97 16.50 3.58 0.23
N ASP A 98 16.79 3.14 1.45
CA ASP A 98 16.43 1.80 1.91
C ASP A 98 15.40 1.92 3.01
N PHE A 99 14.24 1.29 2.82
CA PHE A 99 13.11 1.37 3.73
C PHE A 99 12.71 -0.03 4.16
N VAL A 100 12.63 -0.23 5.47
CA VAL A 100 12.22 -1.49 6.08
C VAL A 100 10.78 -1.32 6.55
N ILE A 101 9.87 -2.11 5.99
CA ILE A 101 8.43 -2.03 6.25
C ILE A 101 8.01 -3.35 6.90
N PRO A 102 7.83 -3.38 8.23
CA PRO A 102 7.33 -4.58 8.91
C PRO A 102 5.83 -4.76 8.69
N GLU A 103 5.39 -6.00 8.66
CA GLU A 103 4.00 -6.40 8.65
C GLU A 103 3.74 -7.51 9.67
N LEU A 104 2.56 -7.49 10.28
CA LEU A 104 2.13 -8.49 11.26
C LEU A 104 0.66 -8.75 11.10
N GLY A 105 0.24 -10.00 11.25
CA GLY A 105 -1.18 -10.31 11.35
C GLY A 105 -1.45 -11.54 12.19
N TYR A 106 -2.63 -11.56 12.80
CA TYR A 106 -3.07 -12.63 13.66
C TYR A 106 -4.51 -13.00 13.33
N SER A 107 -4.82 -14.29 13.34
CA SER A 107 -6.14 -14.83 13.05
C SER A 107 -6.50 -15.90 14.07
N GLN A 108 -7.74 -15.86 14.53
CA GLN A 108 -8.30 -16.81 15.47
C GLN A 108 -9.77 -17.10 15.16
N GLN A 109 -10.05 -18.36 14.86
CA GLN A 109 -11.37 -18.94 14.77
C GLN A 109 -12.00 -18.94 16.18
N LEU A 110 -13.11 -18.21 16.33
CA LEU A 110 -13.84 -18.06 17.59
C LEU A 110 -14.95 -19.10 17.73
N THR A 111 -15.66 -19.37 16.65
CA THR A 111 -16.67 -20.44 16.50
C THR A 111 -16.45 -21.12 15.14
N PRO A 112 -17.10 -22.24 14.78
CA PRO A 112 -16.90 -22.85 13.46
C PRO A 112 -17.16 -21.91 12.26
N GLU A 113 -18.05 -20.93 12.44
CA GLU A 113 -18.47 -19.96 11.42
C GLU A 113 -17.77 -18.59 11.56
N LEU A 114 -17.29 -18.23 12.76
CA LEU A 114 -16.78 -16.90 13.07
C LEU A 114 -15.26 -16.88 13.26
N VAL A 115 -14.57 -16.00 12.52
CA VAL A 115 -13.14 -15.72 12.68
C VAL A 115 -12.94 -14.26 13.03
N ALA A 116 -12.06 -13.98 14.00
CA ALA A 116 -11.56 -12.65 14.26
C ALA A 116 -10.07 -12.58 13.94
N GLY A 117 -9.59 -11.38 13.61
CA GLY A 117 -8.18 -11.17 13.31
C GLY A 117 -7.81 -9.71 13.38
N ILE A 118 -6.51 -9.46 13.29
CA ILE A 118 -5.94 -8.13 13.23
C ILE A 118 -4.76 -8.15 12.27
N ALA A 119 -4.64 -7.11 11.45
CA ALA A 119 -3.49 -6.88 10.58
C ALA A 119 -2.86 -5.53 10.89
N LEU A 120 -1.53 -5.50 10.92
CA LEU A 120 -0.69 -4.31 11.06
C LEU A 120 0.20 -4.25 9.83
N TYR A 121 0.10 -3.17 9.07
CA TYR A 121 0.82 -3.00 7.82
C TYR A 121 1.03 -1.51 7.54
N GLY A 122 1.99 -1.18 6.68
CA GLY A 122 2.32 0.20 6.36
C GLY A 122 2.39 0.47 4.88
N ASN A 123 2.09 1.71 4.50
CA ASN A 123 2.44 2.26 3.19
C ASN A 123 3.50 3.33 3.41
N GLY A 124 4.56 3.31 2.62
CA GLY A 124 5.66 4.26 2.77
C GLY A 124 6.90 3.82 2.02
N GLY A 125 8.00 4.52 2.29
CA GLY A 125 9.29 4.24 1.65
C GLY A 125 9.43 4.81 0.24
N MET A 126 8.41 5.49 -0.31
CA MET A 126 8.54 6.29 -1.53
C MET A 126 8.97 7.74 -1.23
N ASN A 127 9.75 7.94 -0.16
CA ASN A 127 10.24 9.27 0.19
C ASN A 127 11.05 9.83 -0.99
N THR A 128 11.27 11.13 -1.05
CA THR A 128 12.26 11.74 -1.95
C THR A 128 13.25 12.49 -1.08
N ASP A 129 14.53 12.35 -1.35
CA ASP A 129 15.56 13.06 -0.62
C ASP A 129 16.71 13.44 -1.57
N TYR A 130 16.67 14.70 -2.01
CA TYR A 130 17.64 15.31 -2.87
C TYR A 130 18.71 16.00 -2.04
N GLN A 131 19.88 15.37 -1.91
CA GLN A 131 21.03 15.97 -1.22
C GLN A 131 21.44 17.30 -1.85
N ARG A 132 21.39 17.37 -3.19
CA ARG A 132 21.48 18.63 -3.93
C ARG A 132 20.08 19.18 -4.15
N ASN A 133 19.70 20.22 -3.42
CA ASN A 133 18.37 20.83 -3.52
C ASN A 133 18.13 21.38 -4.94
N PRO A 134 17.12 20.89 -5.68
CA PRO A 134 16.78 21.38 -7.01
C PRO A 134 16.26 22.82 -7.02
N PHE A 135 15.85 23.34 -5.88
CA PHE A 135 15.29 24.68 -5.69
C PHE A 135 16.32 25.67 -5.13
N ALA A 136 17.60 25.31 -5.08
CA ALA A 136 18.65 26.18 -4.54
C ALA A 136 18.73 27.54 -5.24
N ALA A 137 18.55 27.58 -6.56
CA ALA A 137 18.61 28.83 -7.34
C ALA A 137 17.45 29.80 -7.06
N VAL A 138 16.35 29.32 -6.46
CA VAL A 138 15.21 30.14 -6.03
C VAL A 138 15.14 30.30 -4.51
N GLY A 139 16.24 30.01 -3.81
CA GLY A 139 16.36 30.26 -2.37
C GLY A 139 16.04 29.06 -1.47
N GLY A 140 15.80 27.86 -2.02
CA GLY A 140 15.72 26.63 -1.22
C GLY A 140 17.07 26.30 -0.56
N LYS A 141 17.06 25.87 0.71
CA LYS A 141 18.29 25.56 1.45
C LYS A 141 18.39 24.05 1.74
N GLY A 142 19.56 23.61 2.19
CA GLY A 142 19.79 22.23 2.63
C GLY A 142 19.48 21.16 1.56
N SER A 143 18.95 20.01 2.00
CA SER A 143 18.38 18.98 1.14
C SER A 143 16.90 19.25 0.88
N ALA A 144 16.37 18.89 -0.29
CA ALA A 144 14.93 18.95 -0.55
C ALA A 144 14.31 17.55 -0.55
N GLY A 145 13.08 17.42 -0.09
CA GLY A 145 12.45 16.12 -0.07
C GLY A 145 11.05 16.10 0.53
N VAL A 146 10.38 14.97 0.32
CA VAL A 146 9.08 14.66 0.90
C VAL A 146 9.12 13.26 1.48
N GLU A 147 8.62 13.10 2.69
CA GLU A 147 8.35 11.83 3.34
C GLU A 147 6.87 11.76 3.65
N LEU A 148 6.25 10.65 3.26
CA LEU A 148 4.91 10.28 3.68
C LEU A 148 5.03 8.85 4.22
N SER A 149 4.53 8.62 5.42
CA SER A 149 4.45 7.29 6.03
C SER A 149 3.04 7.05 6.53
N GLN A 150 2.52 5.84 6.34
CA GLN A 150 1.23 5.42 6.87
C GLN A 150 1.39 4.10 7.61
N LEU A 151 0.81 4.02 8.79
CA LEU A 151 0.61 2.80 9.55
C LEU A 151 -0.89 2.50 9.60
N PHE A 152 -1.25 1.27 9.29
CA PHE A 152 -2.60 0.75 9.41
C PHE A 152 -2.65 -0.32 10.49
N VAL A 153 -3.68 -0.23 11.32
CA VAL A 153 -4.10 -1.28 12.26
C VAL A 153 -5.54 -1.63 11.93
N SER A 154 -5.76 -2.87 11.49
CA SER A 154 -7.03 -3.32 10.95
C SER A 154 -7.54 -4.53 11.71
N PRO A 155 -8.24 -4.36 12.85
CA PRO A 155 -9.06 -5.41 13.41
C PRO A 155 -10.20 -5.78 12.45
N ALA A 156 -10.48 -7.07 12.35
CA ALA A 156 -11.47 -7.61 11.42
C ALA A 156 -12.22 -8.79 12.01
N ILE A 157 -13.44 -8.97 11.53
CA ILE A 157 -14.25 -10.16 11.76
C ILE A 157 -14.71 -10.69 10.40
N ALA A 158 -14.71 -12.01 10.26
CA ALA A 158 -15.22 -12.68 9.08
C ALA A 158 -16.12 -13.86 9.45
N TRP A 159 -17.14 -14.05 8.63
CA TRP A 159 -18.19 -15.04 8.82
C TRP A 159 -18.25 -15.98 7.62
N LYS A 160 -18.26 -17.29 7.87
CA LYS A 160 -18.62 -18.32 6.89
C LYS A 160 -20.14 -18.38 6.85
N LEU A 161 -20.75 -17.92 5.75
CA LEU A 161 -22.20 -18.00 5.56
C LEU A 161 -22.63 -19.44 5.23
N ASN A 162 -21.78 -20.15 4.51
CA ASN A 162 -21.90 -21.58 4.19
C ASN A 162 -20.51 -22.10 3.76
N GLU A 163 -20.44 -23.34 3.27
CA GLU A 163 -19.17 -23.97 2.85
C GLU A 163 -18.45 -23.27 1.70
N THR A 164 -19.16 -22.45 0.91
CA THR A 164 -18.63 -21.79 -0.28
C THR A 164 -18.54 -20.28 -0.17
N GLN A 165 -19.29 -19.65 0.74
CA GLN A 165 -19.45 -18.20 0.83
C GLN A 165 -18.97 -17.64 2.16
N SER A 166 -18.23 -16.54 2.11
CA SER A 166 -17.75 -15.82 3.29
C SER A 166 -17.92 -14.31 3.13
N LEU A 167 -18.19 -13.64 4.24
CA LEU A 167 -18.19 -12.19 4.36
C LEU A 167 -17.18 -11.75 5.41
N GLY A 168 -16.68 -10.53 5.29
CA GLY A 168 -15.80 -9.95 6.28
C GLY A 168 -15.98 -8.45 6.38
N VAL A 169 -15.63 -7.93 7.54
CA VAL A 169 -15.62 -6.50 7.84
C VAL A 169 -14.35 -6.19 8.61
N ALA A 170 -13.65 -5.14 8.20
CA ALA A 170 -12.48 -4.62 8.90
C ALA A 170 -12.65 -3.12 9.18
N LEU A 171 -12.21 -2.72 10.37
CA LEU A 171 -12.07 -1.31 10.74
C LEU A 171 -10.61 -0.92 10.51
N ASN A 172 -10.34 -0.07 9.53
CA ASN A 172 -8.99 0.38 9.21
C ASN A 172 -8.68 1.65 10.01
N LEU A 173 -7.81 1.53 11.02
CA LEU A 173 -7.28 2.66 11.75
C LEU A 173 -5.96 3.08 11.11
N ALA A 174 -5.88 4.31 10.63
CA ALA A 174 -4.69 4.83 9.95
C ALA A 174 -4.03 5.91 10.80
N TYR A 175 -2.70 5.87 10.89
CA TYR A 175 -1.87 6.98 11.35
C TYR A 175 -0.89 7.34 10.24
N GLN A 176 -0.96 8.57 9.77
CA GLN A 176 -0.16 9.08 8.68
C GLN A 176 0.74 10.19 9.19
N THR A 177 1.98 10.22 8.71
CA THR A 177 2.89 11.34 8.92
C THR A 177 3.37 11.89 7.59
N PHE A 178 3.54 13.20 7.51
CA PHE A 178 4.05 13.90 6.35
C PHE A 178 5.18 14.85 6.77
N THR A 179 6.22 14.93 5.96
CA THR A 179 7.31 15.89 6.15
C THR A 179 7.75 16.39 4.78
N ALA A 180 7.92 17.70 4.66
CA ALA A 180 8.53 18.34 3.51
C ALA A 180 9.69 19.22 3.97
N LYS A 181 10.76 19.28 3.18
CA LYS A 181 11.97 20.05 3.47
C LYS A 181 12.58 20.65 2.21
N GLY A 182 13.37 21.70 2.36
CA GLY A 182 14.11 22.38 1.30
C GLY A 182 13.25 23.25 0.38
N LEU A 183 12.11 23.75 0.90
CA LEU A 183 11.13 24.56 0.19
C LEU A 183 11.16 26.04 0.59
N ASP A 184 12.14 26.50 1.38
CA ASP A 184 12.28 27.90 1.84
C ASP A 184 12.06 28.94 0.74
N GLY A 185 12.58 28.67 -0.47
CA GLY A 185 12.51 29.57 -1.62
C GLY A 185 11.09 29.93 -2.06
N PHE A 186 10.08 29.15 -1.63
CA PHE A 186 8.68 29.38 -1.95
C PHE A 186 7.90 30.08 -0.82
N ALA A 187 8.57 30.60 0.21
CA ALA A 187 7.94 31.25 1.37
C ALA A 187 6.92 32.32 0.99
N SER A 188 7.23 33.13 -0.04
CA SER A 188 6.36 34.21 -0.54
C SER A 188 5.06 33.72 -1.19
N PHE A 189 4.96 32.43 -1.53
CA PHE A 189 3.79 31.81 -2.13
C PHE A 189 2.99 30.95 -1.14
N SER A 190 3.42 30.89 0.13
CA SER A 190 2.78 30.08 1.16
C SER A 190 1.88 30.91 2.06
N SER A 191 0.70 30.40 2.39
CA SER A 191 -0.17 30.94 3.44
C SER A 191 0.40 30.73 4.85
N SER A 192 1.39 29.85 5.00
CA SER A 192 2.08 29.55 6.26
C SER A 192 3.59 29.45 6.03
N SER A 193 4.20 30.57 5.65
CA SER A 193 5.61 30.67 5.27
C SER A 193 6.59 30.19 6.34
N ALA A 194 6.28 30.38 7.63
CA ALA A 194 7.11 29.94 8.75
C ALA A 194 7.12 28.41 8.95
N ASN A 195 6.13 27.69 8.42
CA ASN A 195 6.01 26.24 8.52
C ASN A 195 6.33 25.53 7.19
N LEU A 196 6.77 26.27 6.17
CA LEU A 196 7.03 25.74 4.84
C LEU A 196 8.27 24.83 4.79
N ASP A 197 9.25 25.10 5.66
CA ASP A 197 10.54 24.39 5.68
C ASP A 197 11.06 24.21 7.12
N SER A 198 10.19 23.73 8.01
CA SER A 198 10.54 23.57 9.42
C SER A 198 11.06 22.16 9.76
N ASN A 199 11.20 21.28 8.76
CA ASN A 199 11.50 19.86 8.96
C ASN A 199 10.53 19.21 9.98
N GLN A 200 9.36 19.83 10.17
CA GLN A 200 8.36 19.39 11.13
C GLN A 200 7.53 18.29 10.50
N ARG A 201 7.35 17.24 11.28
CA ARG A 201 6.50 16.11 10.92
C ARG A 201 5.07 16.45 11.30
N ASP A 202 4.25 16.68 10.30
CA ASP A 202 2.81 16.75 10.48
C ASP A 202 2.24 15.33 10.57
N SER A 203 1.12 15.16 11.28
CA SER A 203 0.49 13.86 11.41
C SER A 203 -1.03 13.94 11.41
N SER A 204 -1.66 12.90 10.88
CA SER A 204 -3.11 12.76 10.85
C SER A 204 -3.53 11.34 11.17
N THR A 205 -4.70 11.20 11.76
CA THR A 205 -5.34 9.91 12.00
C THR A 205 -6.56 9.77 11.11
N GLY A 206 -6.82 8.56 10.62
CA GLY A 206 -7.98 8.24 9.82
C GLY A 206 -8.67 6.96 10.30
N VAL A 207 -9.97 6.86 10.01
CA VAL A 207 -10.75 5.65 10.24
C VAL A 207 -11.49 5.33 8.95
N GLY A 208 -11.39 4.08 8.50
CA GLY A 208 -12.08 3.57 7.32
C GLY A 208 -12.76 2.24 7.61
N LEU A 209 -13.81 1.93 6.85
CA LEU A 209 -14.47 0.63 6.89
C LEU A 209 -14.14 -0.12 5.60
N ARG A 210 -13.77 -1.39 5.71
CA ARG A 210 -13.64 -2.30 4.56
C ARG A 210 -14.63 -3.43 4.72
N LEU A 211 -15.39 -3.70 3.67
CA LEU A 211 -16.29 -4.84 3.56
C LEU A 211 -15.67 -5.82 2.58
N GLY A 212 -15.90 -7.11 2.78
CA GLY A 212 -15.30 -8.14 1.95
C GLY A 212 -16.28 -9.27 1.70
N TRP A 213 -16.20 -9.87 0.53
CA TRP A 213 -16.88 -11.11 0.16
C TRP A 213 -15.92 -12.03 -0.58
N THR A 214 -16.06 -13.33 -0.34
CA THR A 214 -15.37 -14.38 -1.10
C THR A 214 -16.31 -15.56 -1.32
N GLY A 215 -16.35 -16.07 -2.55
CA GLY A 215 -17.25 -17.15 -2.96
C GLY A 215 -16.55 -18.17 -3.85
N LYS A 216 -16.60 -19.45 -3.47
CA LYS A 216 -16.21 -20.58 -4.32
C LYS A 216 -17.38 -20.94 -5.25
N LEU A 217 -17.23 -20.69 -6.55
CA LEU A 217 -18.25 -21.01 -7.56
C LEU A 217 -18.09 -22.43 -8.12
N ALA A 218 -16.85 -22.94 -8.14
CA ALA A 218 -16.49 -24.30 -8.49
C ALA A 218 -15.15 -24.64 -7.81
N GLU A 219 -14.72 -25.90 -7.87
CA GLU A 219 -13.48 -26.35 -7.20
C GLU A 219 -12.23 -25.52 -7.56
N GLN A 220 -12.18 -25.02 -8.80
CA GLN A 220 -11.06 -24.23 -9.33
C GLN A 220 -11.33 -22.72 -9.39
N TRP A 221 -12.55 -22.29 -9.05
CA TRP A 221 -13.00 -20.91 -9.26
C TRP A 221 -13.45 -20.28 -7.95
N THR A 222 -12.65 -19.32 -7.48
CA THR A 222 -13.00 -18.44 -6.36
C THR A 222 -13.10 -17.01 -6.88
N LEU A 223 -14.20 -16.33 -6.54
CA LEU A 223 -14.38 -14.91 -6.76
C LEU A 223 -14.34 -14.17 -5.42
N GLY A 224 -14.01 -12.88 -5.47
CA GLY A 224 -14.04 -12.01 -4.30
C GLY A 224 -14.33 -10.58 -4.69
N ALA A 225 -14.84 -9.82 -3.73
CA ALA A 225 -15.12 -8.39 -3.84
C ALA A 225 -14.76 -7.71 -2.51
N THR A 226 -14.32 -6.45 -2.57
CA THR A 226 -13.97 -5.65 -1.40
C THR A 226 -14.27 -4.16 -1.60
#